data_AF-A0AAJ5EGG4-F1
#
_entry.id   AF-A0AAJ5EGG4-F1
#
_cell.length_a   1.000
_cell.length_b   1.000
_cell.length_c   1.000
_cell.angle_alpha   90.00
_cell.angle_beta   90.00
_cell.angle_gamma   90.00
#
_symmetry.space_group_name_H-M   'P 1'
#
loop_
_entity.id
_entity.type
_entity.pdbx_description
1 polymer ?
#
loop_
_entity_poly.entity_id
_entity_poly.type
_entity_poly.pdbx_seq_one_letter_code
_entity_poly.pdbx_strand_id
1 'polypeptide(L)'
;MEQFDEQAIKKYMHLELLEKELVHSKERYRDERYQSSFCSHVVFGDLGIYSESIKPATFVEQLDRFNRIVDDRIKINQFKQKYWNKFMDSLEPYERNYLVDRFIKGYAVDNEQVKQKAIEEIEEITMAVSLWLGVEDEDTKEIELVQDDYLGNMDAILNAINI
;
A
#
# COMPACT_ATOMS: atom_id res chain seq x y z
N MET A 1 14.76 -9.49 -13.96
CA MET A 1 13.71 -10.39 -13.48
C MET A 1 14.03 -10.78 -12.05
N GLU A 2 15.12 -11.52 -11.76
CA GLU A 2 15.49 -11.93 -10.38
C GLU A 2 15.39 -10.84 -9.28
N GLN A 3 15.84 -9.61 -9.53
CA GLN A 3 15.76 -8.52 -8.54
C GLN A 3 14.32 -8.09 -8.21
N PHE A 4 13.40 -8.15 -9.17
CA PHE A 4 11.99 -7.85 -8.95
C PHE A 4 11.31 -8.99 -8.19
N ASP A 5 11.69 -10.23 -8.50
CA ASP A 5 11.13 -11.44 -7.87
C ASP A 5 11.50 -11.50 -6.38
N GLU A 6 12.76 -11.17 -6.04
CA GLU A 6 13.19 -11.08 -4.64
C GLU A 6 12.47 -9.97 -3.86
N GLN A 7 12.20 -8.84 -4.51
CA GLN A 7 11.44 -7.75 -3.89
C GLN A 7 9.99 -8.18 -3.63
N ALA A 8 9.36 -8.90 -4.56
CA ALA A 8 8.01 -9.43 -4.39
C ALA A 8 7.94 -10.39 -3.18
N ILE A 9 8.85 -11.36 -3.10
CA ILE A 9 8.90 -12.27 -1.94
C ILE A 9 9.09 -11.49 -0.64
N LYS A 10 9.99 -10.50 -0.65
CA LYS A 10 10.22 -9.65 0.53
C LYS A 10 8.96 -8.90 0.94
N LYS A 11 8.19 -8.33 0.00
CA LYS A 11 6.90 -7.68 0.31
C LYS A 11 5.93 -8.66 0.97
N TYR A 12 5.78 -9.86 0.41
CA TYR A 12 4.89 -10.90 0.94
C TYR A 12 5.28 -11.34 2.37
N MET A 13 6.58 -11.45 2.65
CA MET A 13 7.09 -11.75 3.99
C MET A 13 6.83 -10.64 5.02
N HIS A 14 6.52 -9.41 4.58
CA HIS A 14 6.28 -8.24 5.43
C HIS A 14 4.84 -7.71 5.35
N LEU A 15 3.88 -8.47 4.81
CA LEU A 15 2.48 -8.03 4.68
C LEU A 15 1.85 -7.58 6.01
N GLU A 16 2.18 -8.24 7.12
CA GLU A 16 1.72 -7.84 8.47
C GLU A 16 2.22 -6.46 8.89
N LEU A 17 3.45 -6.12 8.49
CA LEU A 17 4.04 -4.83 8.81
C LEU A 17 3.37 -3.74 7.96
N LEU A 18 3.17 -4.02 6.67
CA LEU A 18 2.47 -3.13 5.73
C LEU A 18 1.03 -2.87 6.19
N GLU A 19 0.28 -3.89 6.63
CA GLU A 19 -1.06 -3.69 7.17
C GLU A 19 -1.05 -2.75 8.40
N LYS A 20 -0.10 -2.94 9.32
CA LYS A 20 0.04 -2.03 10.47
C LYS A 20 0.41 -0.62 10.05
N GLU A 21 1.29 -0.46 9.07
CA GLU A 21 1.68 0.84 8.54
C GLU A 21 0.51 1.56 7.86
N LEU A 22 -0.32 0.85 7.10
CA LEU A 22 -1.55 1.37 6.51
C LEU A 22 -2.54 1.86 7.58
N VAL A 23 -2.74 1.08 8.65
CA VAL A 23 -3.60 1.47 9.77
C VAL A 23 -3.06 2.74 10.46
N HIS A 24 -1.75 2.79 10.74
CA HIS A 24 -1.13 3.99 11.34
C HIS A 24 -1.17 5.19 10.40
N SER A 25 -1.04 4.97 9.09
CA SER A 25 -1.17 6.01 8.06
C SER A 25 -2.58 6.60 8.06
N LYS A 26 -3.61 5.75 8.19
CA LYS A 26 -5.01 6.19 8.29
C LYS A 26 -5.24 7.11 9.49
N GLU A 27 -4.72 6.74 10.66
CA GLU A 27 -4.83 7.55 11.87
C GLU A 27 -4.09 8.89 11.75
N ARG A 28 -2.86 8.86 11.23
CA ARG A 28 -2.03 10.06 11.03
C ARG A 28 -2.65 11.03 10.03
N TYR A 29 -3.11 10.54 8.87
CA TYR A 29 -3.74 11.36 7.85
C TYR A 29 -4.98 12.06 8.42
N ARG A 30 -5.80 11.32 9.17
CA ARG A 30 -6.97 11.87 9.86
C ARG A 30 -6.55 13.02 10.80
N ASP A 31 -5.54 12.81 11.63
CA ASP A 31 -5.11 13.79 12.63
C ASP A 31 -4.46 15.04 11.99
N GLU A 32 -3.59 14.88 10.99
CA GLU A 32 -3.00 15.98 10.19
C GLU A 32 -4.08 16.80 9.46
N ARG A 33 -5.08 16.12 8.91
CA ARG A 33 -6.21 16.75 8.23
C ARG A 33 -7.14 17.47 9.20
N TYR A 34 -7.41 16.92 10.37
CA TYR A 34 -8.13 17.66 11.41
C TYR A 34 -7.38 18.93 11.81
N GLN A 35 -6.08 18.83 12.10
CA GLN A 35 -5.26 19.99 12.49
C GLN A 35 -5.20 21.08 11.41
N SER A 36 -5.10 20.71 10.13
CA SER A 36 -5.11 21.67 9.01
C SER A 36 -6.49 22.28 8.75
N SER A 37 -7.58 21.51 8.87
CA SER A 37 -8.96 22.01 8.66
C SER A 37 -9.41 23.04 9.71
N PHE A 38 -8.90 22.94 10.95
CA PHE A 38 -9.13 23.95 12.00
C PHE A 38 -8.17 25.15 11.93
N CYS A 39 -7.16 25.10 11.06
CA CYS A 39 -6.24 26.21 10.86
C CYS A 39 -6.84 27.16 9.80
N SER A 40 -7.50 28.22 10.24
CA SER A 40 -7.96 29.28 9.35
C SER A 40 -6.76 30.03 8.77
N HIS A 41 -6.49 29.86 7.49
CA HIS A 41 -5.53 30.70 6.76
C HIS A 41 -6.13 32.10 6.68
N VAL A 42 -5.43 33.10 7.21
CA VAL A 42 -5.81 34.49 7.07
C VAL A 42 -5.34 34.96 5.70
N VAL A 43 -6.28 35.24 4.81
CA VAL A 43 -6.01 35.72 3.45
C VAL A 43 -6.17 37.23 3.44
N PHE A 44 -5.17 37.90 2.87
CA PHE A 44 -5.18 39.34 2.63
C PHE A 44 -5.60 39.55 1.17
N GLY A 45 -6.82 40.04 0.96
CA GLY A 45 -7.34 40.36 -0.37
C GLY A 45 -7.82 41.80 -0.48
N ASP A 46 -8.25 42.18 -1.68
CA ASP A 46 -8.69 43.55 -1.99
C ASP A 46 -9.93 44.00 -1.18
N LEU A 47 -10.68 43.04 -0.63
CA LEU A 47 -11.84 43.25 0.25
C LEU A 47 -11.49 43.33 1.75
N GLY A 48 -10.21 43.13 2.11
CA GLY A 48 -9.73 43.16 3.49
C GLY A 48 -9.16 41.82 3.97
N ILE A 49 -9.11 41.67 5.29
CA ILE A 49 -8.60 40.47 5.97
C ILE A 49 -9.76 39.51 6.21
N TYR A 50 -9.73 38.32 5.63
CA TYR A 50 -10.74 37.28 5.87
C TYR A 50 -10.09 35.92 6.11
N SER A 51 -10.78 35.06 6.85
CA SER A 51 -10.35 33.67 7.07
C SER A 51 -10.90 32.79 5.96
N GLU A 52 -10.02 32.08 5.26
CA GLU A 52 -10.42 31.01 4.34
C GLU A 52 -10.24 29.66 5.05
N SER A 53 -11.33 28.89 5.15
CA SER A 53 -11.32 27.55 5.72
C SER A 53 -11.77 26.56 4.65
N ILE A 54 -11.22 25.34 4.68
CA ILE A 54 -11.72 24.24 3.85
C ILE A 54 -13.18 24.01 4.23
N LYS A 55 -14.07 23.90 3.24
CA LYS A 55 -15.48 23.59 3.50
C LYS A 55 -15.56 22.21 4.17
N PRO A 56 -16.24 22.07 5.32
CA PRO A 56 -16.32 20.79 6.02
C PRO A 56 -16.87 19.64 5.16
N ALA A 57 -17.77 19.94 4.22
CA ALA A 57 -18.33 18.95 3.29
C ALA A 57 -17.28 18.35 2.35
N THR A 58 -16.44 19.18 1.72
CA THR A 58 -15.37 18.71 0.81
C THR A 58 -14.29 17.95 1.57
N PHE A 59 -14.06 18.31 2.83
CA PHE A 59 -13.14 17.61 3.72
C PHE A 59 -13.61 16.20 4.03
N VAL A 60 -14.88 16.05 4.43
CA VAL A 60 -15.46 14.74 4.76
C VAL A 60 -15.45 13.82 3.54
N GLU A 61 -15.80 14.34 2.36
CA GLU A 61 -15.78 13.57 1.12
C GLU A 61 -14.38 13.06 0.75
N GLN A 62 -13.35 13.90 0.88
CA GLN A 62 -11.95 13.52 0.64
C GLN A 62 -11.46 12.47 1.65
N LEU A 63 -11.81 12.65 2.93
CA LEU A 63 -11.46 11.70 3.99
C LEU A 63 -12.14 10.35 3.76
N ASP A 64 -13.42 10.34 3.39
CA ASP A 64 -14.17 9.13 3.08
C ASP A 64 -13.60 8.40 1.87
N ARG A 65 -13.21 9.13 0.81
CA ARG A 65 -12.55 8.54 -0.37
C ARG A 65 -11.23 7.90 0.00
N PHE A 66 -10.38 8.61 0.74
CA PHE A 66 -9.10 8.08 1.22
C PHE A 66 -9.29 6.84 2.11
N ASN A 67 -10.22 6.89 3.05
CA ASN A 67 -10.54 5.76 3.92
C ASN A 67 -10.96 4.52 3.13
N ARG A 68 -11.80 4.68 2.09
CA ARG A 68 -12.21 3.56 1.24
C ARG A 68 -11.04 2.91 0.51
N ILE A 69 -10.15 3.72 -0.08
CA ILE A 69 -8.95 3.21 -0.78
C ILE A 69 -8.06 2.43 0.19
N VAL A 70 -7.79 2.98 1.37
CA VAL A 70 -6.99 2.29 2.40
C VAL A 70 -7.68 1.02 2.88
N ASP A 71 -9.00 1.05 3.10
CA ASP A 71 -9.76 -0.13 3.54
C ASP A 71 -9.77 -1.23 2.48
N ASP A 72 -9.85 -0.89 1.20
CA ASP A 72 -9.77 -1.87 0.11
C ASP A 72 -8.37 -2.47 0.01
N ARG A 73 -7.31 -1.68 0.20
CA ARG A 73 -5.93 -2.19 0.29
C ARG A 73 -5.71 -3.11 1.48
N ILE A 74 -6.24 -2.77 2.65
CA ILE A 74 -6.17 -3.64 3.82
C ILE A 74 -6.83 -4.99 3.50
N LYS A 75 -8.01 -5.00 2.86
CA LYS A 75 -8.66 -6.26 2.44
C LYS A 75 -7.81 -7.06 1.45
N ILE A 76 -7.18 -6.39 0.47
CA ILE A 76 -6.26 -7.04 -0.47
C ILE A 76 -5.09 -7.68 0.29
N ASN A 77 -4.44 -6.92 1.18
CA ASN A 77 -3.29 -7.41 1.93
C ASN A 77 -3.67 -8.56 2.86
N GLN A 78 -4.83 -8.50 3.53
CA GLN A 78 -5.36 -9.60 4.33
C GLN A 78 -5.64 -10.84 3.49
N PHE A 79 -6.17 -10.66 2.27
CA PHE A 79 -6.36 -11.77 1.33
C PHE A 79 -5.01 -12.38 0.94
N LYS A 80 -4.06 -11.57 0.48
CA LYS A 80 -2.70 -12.00 0.12
C LYS A 80 -2.03 -12.75 1.27
N GLN A 81 -2.08 -12.20 2.48
CA GLN A 81 -1.49 -12.80 3.68
C GLN A 81 -2.14 -14.15 4.02
N LYS A 82 -3.46 -14.27 3.89
CA LYS A 82 -4.17 -15.53 4.17
C LYS A 82 -3.68 -16.67 3.27
N TYR A 83 -3.48 -16.42 1.98
CA TYR A 83 -2.99 -17.44 1.06
C TYR A 83 -1.48 -17.66 1.22
N TRP A 84 -0.71 -16.59 1.41
CA TRP A 84 0.71 -16.68 1.68
C TRP A 84 1.03 -17.51 2.94
N ASN A 85 0.25 -17.34 4.01
CA ASN A 85 0.40 -18.15 5.22
C ASN A 85 0.11 -19.64 4.97
N LYS A 86 -0.88 -19.96 4.13
CA LYS A 86 -1.15 -21.35 3.74
C LYS A 86 -0.01 -21.96 2.94
N PHE A 87 0.60 -21.18 2.04
CA PHE A 87 1.81 -21.58 1.33
C PHE A 87 2.97 -21.82 2.30
N MET A 88 3.23 -20.88 3.21
CA MET A 88 4.26 -21.05 4.23
C MET A 88 4.03 -22.29 5.09
N ASP A 89 2.77 -22.62 5.38
CA ASP A 89 2.37 -23.82 6.13
C ASP A 89 2.51 -25.11 5.32
N SER A 90 2.43 -25.08 3.99
CA SER A 90 2.60 -26.24 3.11
C SER A 90 4.07 -26.59 2.85
N LEU A 91 4.98 -25.64 3.04
CA LEU A 91 6.42 -25.83 2.90
C LEU A 91 7.01 -26.72 4.01
N GLU A 92 8.04 -27.48 3.63
CA GLU A 92 8.85 -28.23 4.58
C GLU A 92 9.60 -27.29 5.55
N PRO A 93 9.92 -27.70 6.79
CA PRO A 93 10.55 -26.83 7.78
C PRO A 93 11.86 -26.18 7.30
N TYR A 94 12.65 -26.89 6.49
CA TYR A 94 13.91 -26.35 5.95
C TYR A 94 13.67 -25.31 4.84
N GLU A 95 12.61 -25.45 4.04
CA GLU A 95 12.23 -24.49 2.99
C GLU A 95 11.69 -23.20 3.62
N ARG A 96 10.87 -23.33 4.67
CA ARG A 96 10.39 -22.18 5.44
C ARG A 96 11.53 -21.42 6.10
N ASN A 97 12.46 -22.13 6.75
CA ASN A 97 13.63 -21.52 7.37
C ASN A 97 14.50 -20.78 6.35
N TYR A 98 14.65 -21.33 5.14
CA TYR A 98 15.34 -20.65 4.06
C TYR A 98 14.71 -19.28 3.73
N LEU A 99 13.38 -19.21 3.55
CA LEU A 99 12.70 -17.95 3.25
C LEU A 99 12.87 -16.92 4.37
N VAL A 100 12.78 -17.36 5.62
CA VAL A 100 13.00 -16.49 6.80
C VAL A 100 14.45 -16.01 6.86
N ASP A 101 15.42 -16.90 6.70
CA ASP A 101 16.83 -16.57 6.80
C ASP A 101 17.27 -15.59 5.69
N ARG A 102 16.79 -15.78 4.46
CA ARG A 102 17.11 -14.88 3.33
C ARG A 102 16.36 -13.55 3.41
N PHE A 103 15.03 -13.58 3.56
CA PHE A 103 14.19 -12.40 3.33
C PHE A 103 13.83 -11.62 4.60
N ILE A 104 13.92 -12.23 5.79
CA ILE A 104 13.72 -11.55 7.08
C ILE A 104 15.07 -11.22 7.73
N LYS A 105 15.97 -12.20 7.84
CA LYS A 105 17.25 -12.02 8.56
C LYS A 105 18.38 -11.47 7.67
N GLY A 106 18.24 -11.54 6.35
CA GLY A 106 19.24 -11.04 5.40
C GLY A 106 20.50 -11.90 5.28
N TYR A 107 20.42 -13.20 5.58
CA TYR A 107 21.53 -14.11 5.39
C TYR A 107 21.71 -14.47 3.90
N ALA A 108 22.97 -14.60 3.48
CA ALA A 108 23.33 -14.98 2.11
C ALA A 108 23.18 -16.49 1.88
N VAL A 109 21.94 -16.99 2.01
CA VAL A 109 21.58 -18.38 1.72
C VAL A 109 20.86 -18.43 0.38
N ASP A 110 21.17 -19.44 -0.44
CA ASP A 110 20.59 -19.59 -1.77
C ASP A 110 19.91 -20.94 -1.97
N ASN A 111 18.66 -20.89 -2.40
CA ASN A 111 17.86 -22.05 -2.77
C ASN A 111 16.87 -21.65 -3.86
N GLU A 112 17.25 -21.96 -5.10
CA GLU A 112 16.50 -21.57 -6.28
C GLU A 112 15.14 -22.28 -6.38
N GLN A 113 15.07 -23.53 -5.94
CA GLN A 113 13.81 -24.29 -5.98
C GLN A 113 12.74 -23.68 -5.09
N VAL A 114 13.12 -23.26 -3.88
CA VAL A 114 12.18 -22.63 -2.94
C VAL A 114 11.82 -21.20 -3.38
N LYS A 115 12.77 -20.48 -4.01
CA LYS A 115 12.47 -19.18 -4.65
C LYS A 115 11.43 -19.32 -5.74
N GLN A 116 11.61 -20.27 -6.64
CA GLN A 116 10.69 -20.50 -7.75
C GLN A 116 9.28 -20.86 -7.25
N LYS A 117 9.17 -21.75 -6.26
CA LYS A 117 7.88 -22.07 -5.62
C LYS A 117 7.20 -20.84 -5.01
N ALA A 118 7.98 -19.96 -4.36
CA ALA A 118 7.46 -18.74 -3.78
C ALA A 118 6.95 -17.75 -4.84
N ILE A 119 7.64 -17.65 -5.98
CA ILE A 119 7.23 -16.80 -7.10
C ILE A 119 5.93 -17.33 -7.72
N GLU A 120 5.86 -18.62 -7.99
CA GLU A 120 4.66 -19.27 -8.53
C GLU A 120 3.44 -19.03 -7.65
N GLU A 121 3.60 -19.19 -6.33
CA GLU A 121 2.51 -18.88 -5.39
C GLU A 121 2.12 -17.39 -5.43
N ILE A 122 3.10 -16.47 -5.50
CA ILE A 122 2.81 -15.04 -5.59
C ILE A 122 2.01 -14.73 -6.86
N GLU A 123 2.36 -15.33 -7.99
CA GLU A 123 1.61 -15.19 -9.25
C GLU A 123 0.18 -15.72 -9.12
N GLU A 124 -0.01 -16.88 -8.51
CA GLU A 124 -1.34 -17.45 -8.25
C GLU A 124 -2.19 -16.57 -7.34
N ILE A 125 -1.61 -16.07 -6.24
CA ILE A 125 -2.30 -15.15 -5.32
C ILE A 125 -2.67 -13.87 -6.07
N THR A 126 -1.77 -13.32 -6.86
CA THR A 126 -1.98 -12.08 -7.61
C THR A 126 -3.10 -12.24 -8.63
N MET A 127 -3.13 -13.37 -9.35
CA MET A 127 -4.21 -13.72 -10.26
C MET A 127 -5.55 -13.91 -9.52
N ALA A 128 -5.54 -14.49 -8.32
CA ALA A 128 -6.74 -14.62 -7.50
C ALA A 128 -7.27 -13.25 -7.05
N VAL A 129 -6.38 -12.32 -6.67
CA VAL A 129 -6.73 -10.94 -6.31
C VAL A 129 -7.34 -10.20 -7.50
N SER A 130 -6.75 -10.31 -8.69
CA SER A 130 -7.25 -9.63 -9.89
C SER A 130 -8.63 -10.14 -10.31
N LEU A 131 -8.87 -11.46 -10.20
CA LEU A 131 -10.20 -12.05 -10.42
C LEU A 131 -11.23 -11.62 -9.37
N TRP A 132 -10.81 -11.47 -8.12
CA TRP A 132 -11.72 -11.11 -7.03
C TRP A 132 -12.16 -9.64 -7.08
N LEU A 133 -11.27 -8.72 -7.45
CA LEU A 133 -11.52 -7.29 -7.42
C LEU A 133 -11.74 -6.66 -8.81
N GLY A 134 -11.43 -7.37 -9.89
CA GLY A 134 -11.46 -6.81 -11.24
C GLY A 134 -10.42 -5.71 -11.46
N VAL A 135 -9.36 -5.68 -10.64
CA VAL A 135 -8.27 -4.71 -10.73
C VAL A 135 -7.05 -5.42 -11.31
N GLU A 136 -6.53 -4.93 -12.44
CA GLU A 136 -5.22 -5.33 -12.97
C GLU A 136 -4.12 -4.67 -12.12
N ASP A 137 -3.06 -5.44 -11.82
CA ASP A 137 -1.98 -5.16 -10.86
C ASP A 137 -1.69 -3.68 -10.55
N GLU A 138 -1.73 -3.35 -9.25
CA GLU A 138 -1.40 -2.02 -8.73
C GLU A 138 0.11 -1.67 -8.87
N ASP A 139 0.99 -2.65 -9.13
CA ASP A 139 2.44 -2.48 -9.04
C ASP A 139 3.12 -1.84 -10.27
N THR A 140 2.39 -1.43 -11.33
CA THR A 140 3.00 -1.03 -12.63
C THR A 140 2.77 0.40 -13.13
N LYS A 141 2.08 1.29 -12.41
CA LYS A 141 1.90 2.66 -12.93
C LYS A 141 3.04 3.59 -12.51
N GLU A 142 4.01 3.80 -13.40
CA GLU A 142 4.87 4.99 -13.36
C GLU A 142 3.98 6.24 -13.28
N ILE A 143 4.18 7.04 -12.23
CA ILE A 143 3.38 8.23 -11.99
C ILE A 143 3.90 9.38 -12.87
N GLU A 144 3.18 9.68 -13.95
CA GLU A 144 3.32 10.98 -14.62
C GLU A 144 2.55 12.03 -13.82
N LEU A 145 3.26 12.92 -13.13
CA LEU A 145 2.67 14.05 -12.42
C LEU A 145 2.31 15.16 -13.41
N VAL A 146 1.03 15.53 -13.47
CA VAL A 146 0.51 16.60 -14.32
C VAL A 146 0.51 17.92 -13.55
N GLN A 147 1.13 18.99 -14.08
CA GLN A 147 1.08 20.31 -13.44
C GLN A 147 -0.36 20.81 -13.30
N ASP A 148 -0.66 21.41 -12.14
CA ASP A 148 -1.96 21.97 -11.74
C ASP A 148 -3.13 20.98 -11.51
N ASP A 149 -2.89 19.66 -11.55
CA ASP A 149 -3.89 18.66 -11.13
C ASP A 149 -3.46 17.94 -9.83
N TYR A 150 -3.70 18.60 -8.70
CA TYR A 150 -3.39 18.04 -7.37
C TYR A 150 -4.17 16.75 -7.07
N LEU A 151 -5.42 16.64 -7.52
CA LEU A 151 -6.26 15.47 -7.24
C LEU A 151 -5.83 14.25 -8.08
N GLY A 152 -5.56 14.45 -9.37
CA GLY A 152 -5.02 13.40 -10.24
C GLY A 152 -3.62 12.96 -9.79
N ASN A 153 -2.78 13.90 -9.37
CA ASN A 153 -1.47 13.60 -8.82
C ASN A 153 -1.56 12.87 -7.48
N MET A 154 -2.52 13.20 -6.61
CA MET A 154 -2.72 12.48 -5.36
C MET A 154 -3.23 11.06 -5.59
N ASP A 155 -4.13 10.84 -6.55
CA ASP A 155 -4.56 9.50 -6.93
C ASP A 155 -3.39 8.69 -7.53
N ALA A 156 -2.53 9.31 -8.33
CA ALA A 156 -1.35 8.66 -8.88
C ALA A 156 -0.28 8.36 -7.81
N ILE A 157 0.00 9.31 -6.92
CA ILE A 157 0.92 9.17 -5.78
C ILE A 157 0.42 8.10 -4.81
N LEU A 158 -0.87 8.09 -4.48
CA LEU A 158 -1.45 7.05 -3.63
C LEU A 158 -1.32 5.68 -4.30
N ASN A 159 -1.51 5.59 -5.62
CA ASN A 159 -1.35 4.35 -6.38
C ASN A 159 0.08 3.83 -6.48
N ALA A 160 1.13 4.67 -6.45
CA ALA A 160 2.52 4.18 -6.56
C ALA A 160 3.38 4.31 -5.30
N ILE A 161 2.93 4.98 -4.24
CA ILE A 161 3.57 4.84 -2.94
C ILE A 161 3.19 3.46 -2.38
N ASN A 162 4.12 2.51 -2.53
CA ASN A 162 4.21 1.24 -1.83
C ASN A 162 4.34 1.47 -0.30
N ILE A 163 3.25 1.88 0.35
CA ILE A 163 3.01 1.80 1.80
C ILE A 163 1.63 1.17 1.97
#